data_AF-A0A8H7U8K3-F1
#
_entry.id   AF-A0A8H7U8K3-F1
#
_cell.length_a   1.000
_cell.length_b   1.000
_cell.length_c   1.000
_cell.angle_alpha   90.00
_cell.angle_beta   90.00
_cell.angle_gamma   90.00
#
_symmetry.space_group_name_H-M   'P 1'
#
loop_
_entity.id
_entity.type
_entity.pdbx_description
1 polymer ?
#
loop_
_entity_poly.entity_id
_entity_poly.type
_entity_poly.pdbx_seq_one_letter_code
_entity_poly.pdbx_strand_id
1 'polypeptide(L)'
;MDDLGFDARIWRLEQLLVDLPSKDSLNNESMYENEGLSERISKLQNELESVLVDDKALRDFVDKYEKHENVLNPMASPFAVEQELLDITTKKELVLAAGEELVAFANQLKQIKALEHVLESSDISAVDELAIKLRPLEAKHKLQSQALSQTSKNLSQLMENYNGTVNTLSEIFINWDQMLSTLETHVTLAERGKT
;
A
#
# COMPACT_ATOMS: atom_id res chain seq x y z
N MET A 1 -18.83 -45.28 33.01
CA MET A 1 -17.89 -45.24 31.88
C MET A 1 -16.78 -44.36 32.39
N ASP A 2 -15.70 -44.99 32.79
CA ASP A 2 -14.80 -44.44 33.80
C ASP A 2 -13.77 -43.56 33.10
N ASP A 3 -14.06 -42.26 33.02
CA ASP A 3 -13.24 -41.26 32.31
C ASP A 3 -11.78 -41.27 32.82
N LEU A 4 -11.58 -41.52 34.13
CA LEU A 4 -10.25 -41.68 34.72
C LEU A 4 -9.44 -42.86 34.13
N GLY A 5 -10.10 -43.92 33.67
CA GLY A 5 -9.44 -45.08 33.08
C GLY A 5 -8.97 -44.83 31.65
N PHE A 6 -9.70 -43.98 30.90
CA PHE A 6 -9.31 -43.56 29.56
C PHE A 6 -8.15 -42.57 29.61
N ASP A 7 -8.20 -41.60 30.52
CA ASP A 7 -7.12 -40.63 30.70
C ASP A 7 -5.81 -41.28 31.15
N ALA A 8 -5.87 -42.25 32.06
CA ALA A 8 -4.69 -43.03 32.47
C ALA A 8 -4.09 -43.83 31.30
N ARG A 9 -4.93 -44.29 30.36
CA ARG A 9 -4.49 -45.02 29.17
C ARG A 9 -3.88 -44.09 28.13
N ILE A 10 -4.44 -42.89 27.96
CA ILE A 10 -3.90 -41.84 27.09
C ILE A 10 -2.55 -41.36 27.63
N TRP A 11 -2.44 -41.08 28.93
CA TRP A 11 -1.17 -40.72 29.56
C TRP A 11 -0.10 -41.80 29.36
N ARG A 12 -0.47 -43.08 29.48
CA ARG A 12 0.45 -44.19 29.21
C ARG A 12 0.88 -44.25 27.74
N LEU A 13 0.00 -43.91 26.81
CA LEU A 13 0.32 -43.86 25.38
C LEU A 13 1.23 -42.66 25.05
N GLU A 14 1.03 -41.52 25.71
CA GLU A 14 1.90 -40.34 25.58
C GLU A 14 3.31 -40.65 26.08
N GLN A 15 3.44 -41.30 27.23
CA GLN A 15 4.75 -41.72 27.75
C GLN A 15 5.49 -42.66 26.80
N LEU A 16 4.76 -43.57 26.15
CA LEU A 16 5.32 -44.54 25.19
C LEU A 16 5.77 -43.88 23.87
N LEU A 17 5.18 -42.75 23.50
CA LEU A 17 5.48 -42.01 22.27
C LEU A 17 6.61 -40.99 22.46
N VAL A 18 6.73 -40.39 23.65
CA VAL A 18 7.81 -39.45 24.01
C VAL A 18 9.13 -40.18 24.29
N ASP A 19 9.09 -41.40 24.84
CA ASP A 19 10.29 -42.22 25.11
C ASP A 19 10.89 -42.90 23.86
N LEU A 20 10.36 -42.64 22.65
CA LEU A 20 11.00 -43.08 21.40
C LEU A 20 12.17 -42.11 21.09
N PRO A 21 13.44 -42.55 21.18
CA PRO A 21 14.58 -41.63 21.16
C PRO A 21 14.90 -41.21 19.73
N SER A 22 14.23 -40.19 19.21
CA SER A 22 14.72 -39.40 18.08
C SER A 22 15.75 -38.40 18.60
N LYS A 23 16.95 -38.94 18.74
CA LYS A 23 18.20 -38.28 19.03
C LYS A 23 18.51 -37.26 17.92
N ASP A 24 18.09 -36.01 18.10
CA ASP A 24 18.76 -34.81 17.55
C ASP A 24 17.97 -33.56 17.92
N SER A 25 18.34 -32.93 19.03
CA SER A 25 18.74 -31.50 19.08
C SER A 25 18.86 -31.05 20.54
N LEU A 26 20.11 -30.83 20.93
CA LEU A 26 20.52 -30.23 22.19
C LEU A 26 20.10 -28.76 22.26
N ASN A 27 19.86 -28.33 23.50
CA ASN A 27 19.83 -26.96 23.98
C ASN A 27 18.55 -26.17 23.66
N ASN A 28 17.52 -26.38 24.49
CA ASN A 28 16.95 -25.29 25.28
C ASN A 28 16.12 -25.85 26.44
N GLU A 29 16.61 -25.55 27.64
CA GLU A 29 15.87 -25.26 28.88
C GLU A 29 14.51 -25.94 29.09
N SER A 30 14.55 -26.98 29.92
CA SER A 30 13.73 -27.15 31.12
C SER A 30 12.55 -26.17 31.31
N MET A 31 11.41 -26.41 30.65
CA MET A 31 10.12 -25.92 31.14
C MET A 31 8.89 -26.63 30.56
N TYR A 32 9.03 -27.80 29.93
CA TYR A 32 7.92 -28.51 29.28
C TYR A 32 8.03 -30.03 29.39
N GLU A 33 8.18 -30.56 30.61
CA GLU A 33 8.16 -32.03 30.84
C GLU A 33 6.89 -32.53 31.55
N ASN A 34 5.87 -31.69 31.76
CA ASN A 34 4.67 -32.12 32.51
C ASN A 34 3.33 -31.63 31.94
N GLU A 35 3.25 -31.31 30.65
CA GLU A 35 1.96 -31.10 29.99
C GLU A 35 1.73 -32.24 29.00
N GLY A 36 0.67 -33.01 29.21
CA GLY A 36 0.28 -34.06 28.28
C GLY A 36 0.03 -33.49 26.89
N LEU A 37 0.29 -34.26 25.83
CA LEU A 37 -0.03 -33.87 24.45
C LEU A 37 -1.50 -33.48 24.31
N SER A 38 -2.38 -34.19 25.01
CA SER A 38 -3.80 -33.88 25.17
C SER A 38 -4.05 -32.49 25.78
N GLU A 39 -3.29 -32.09 26.81
CA GLU A 39 -3.41 -30.76 27.43
C GLU A 39 -2.87 -29.67 26.50
N ARG A 40 -1.78 -29.94 25.77
CA ARG A 40 -1.22 -29.01 24.78
C ARG A 40 -2.12 -28.85 23.56
N ILE A 41 -2.74 -29.94 23.10
CA ILE A 41 -3.77 -29.90 22.05
C ILE A 41 -4.98 -29.14 22.56
N SER A 42 -5.40 -29.33 23.82
CA SER A 42 -6.51 -28.57 24.40
C SER A 42 -6.17 -27.07 24.52
N LYS A 43 -4.94 -26.71 24.88
CA LYS A 43 -4.47 -25.32 24.89
C LYS A 43 -4.42 -24.73 23.48
N LEU A 44 -3.86 -25.44 22.51
CA LEU A 44 -3.87 -25.03 21.11
C LEU A 44 -5.29 -24.93 20.54
N GLN A 45 -6.19 -25.81 20.95
CA GLN A 45 -7.59 -25.77 20.55
C GLN A 45 -8.29 -24.55 21.14
N ASN A 46 -8.07 -24.25 22.42
CA ASN A 46 -8.61 -23.05 23.06
C ASN A 46 -8.01 -21.76 22.47
N GLU A 47 -6.72 -21.78 22.11
CA GLU A 47 -6.04 -20.66 21.46
C GLU A 47 -6.56 -20.46 20.03
N LEU A 48 -6.72 -21.54 19.27
CA LEU A 48 -7.29 -21.52 17.92
C LEU A 48 -8.77 -21.13 17.95
N GLU A 49 -9.53 -21.57 18.95
CA GLU A 49 -10.93 -21.16 19.15
C GLU A 49 -11.02 -19.68 19.56
N SER A 50 -10.08 -19.17 20.34
CA SER A 50 -10.00 -17.73 20.64
C SER A 50 -9.68 -16.90 19.39
N VAL A 51 -8.73 -17.34 18.56
CA VAL A 51 -8.37 -16.68 17.29
C VAL A 51 -9.51 -16.79 16.27
N LEU A 52 -10.25 -17.90 16.28
CA LEU A 52 -11.41 -18.11 15.41
C LEU A 52 -12.62 -17.24 15.82
N VAL A 53 -12.78 -16.94 17.11
CA VAL A 53 -13.81 -16.02 17.61
C VAL A 53 -13.48 -14.56 17.29
N ASP A 54 -12.20 -14.19 17.35
CA ASP A 54 -11.73 -12.82 17.11
C ASP A 54 -11.85 -12.40 15.64
N ASP A 55 -11.70 -13.34 14.69
CA ASP A 55 -11.82 -13.05 13.26
C ASP A 55 -13.09 -13.65 12.63
N LYS A 56 -14.10 -12.80 12.46
CA LYS A 56 -15.36 -13.14 11.78
C LYS A 56 -15.13 -13.70 10.37
N ALA A 57 -14.05 -13.29 9.68
CA ALA A 57 -13.73 -13.80 8.35
C ALA A 57 -13.26 -15.27 8.38
N LEU A 58 -12.53 -15.68 9.42
CA LEU A 58 -12.10 -17.07 9.60
C LEU A 58 -13.27 -17.97 9.97
N ARG A 59 -14.18 -17.50 10.81
CA ARG A 59 -15.42 -18.24 11.13
C ARG A 59 -16.31 -18.42 9.90
N ASP A 60 -16.51 -17.35 9.12
CA ASP A 60 -17.22 -17.43 7.85
C ASP A 60 -16.51 -18.36 6.85
N PHE A 61 -15.18 -18.48 6.91
CA PHE A 61 -14.40 -19.40 6.08
C PHE A 61 -14.55 -20.85 6.53
N VAL A 62 -14.48 -21.14 7.83
CA VAL A 62 -14.67 -22.50 8.38
C VAL A 62 -16.10 -22.99 8.12
N ASP A 63 -17.11 -22.14 8.35
CA ASP A 63 -18.52 -22.46 8.05
C ASP A 63 -18.75 -22.69 6.54
N LYS A 64 -17.97 -22.03 5.68
CA LYS A 64 -17.99 -22.29 4.22
C LYS A 64 -17.22 -23.54 3.87
N TYR A 65 -16.10 -23.81 4.54
CA TYR A 65 -15.28 -24.98 4.30
C TYR A 65 -16.07 -26.26 4.63
N GLU A 66 -16.75 -26.31 5.78
CA GLU A 66 -17.59 -27.46 6.17
C GLU A 66 -18.74 -27.70 5.17
N LYS A 67 -19.33 -26.62 4.62
CA LYS A 67 -20.37 -26.71 3.58
C LYS A 67 -19.83 -27.18 2.22
N HIS A 68 -18.57 -26.87 1.92
CA HIS A 68 -17.92 -27.19 0.65
C HIS A 68 -16.94 -28.36 0.76
N GLU A 69 -16.83 -28.99 1.92
CA GLU A 69 -15.90 -30.09 2.20
C GLU A 69 -16.12 -31.25 1.23
N ASN A 70 -17.37 -31.59 0.93
CA ASN A 70 -17.73 -32.65 -0.01
C ASN A 70 -17.36 -32.34 -1.48
N VAL A 71 -17.19 -31.06 -1.83
CA VAL A 71 -16.80 -30.63 -3.17
C VAL A 71 -15.28 -30.47 -3.26
N LEU A 72 -14.64 -30.08 -2.15
CA LEU A 72 -13.21 -29.84 -2.05
C LEU A 72 -12.40 -31.11 -1.76
N ASN A 73 -13.02 -32.13 -1.15
CA ASN A 73 -12.38 -33.42 -0.94
C ASN A 73 -12.36 -34.22 -2.26
N PRO A 74 -11.18 -34.44 -2.87
CA PRO A 74 -11.06 -35.11 -4.17
C PRO A 74 -11.53 -36.57 -4.16
N MET A 75 -11.72 -37.17 -2.97
CA MET A 75 -12.22 -38.54 -2.80
C MET A 75 -13.74 -38.63 -2.55
N ALA A 76 -14.39 -37.53 -2.16
CA ALA A 76 -15.83 -37.49 -1.83
C ALA A 76 -16.67 -36.77 -2.90
N SER A 77 -16.02 -36.12 -3.85
CA SER A 77 -16.67 -35.44 -4.96
C SER A 77 -17.41 -36.44 -5.86
N PRO A 78 -18.71 -36.23 -6.18
CA PRO A 78 -19.43 -37.05 -7.16
C PRO A 78 -18.78 -37.02 -8.56
N PHE A 79 -17.92 -36.04 -8.84
CA PHE A 79 -17.14 -35.97 -10.08
C PHE A 79 -15.97 -36.95 -10.13
N ALA A 80 -15.50 -37.49 -9.01
CA ALA A 80 -14.41 -38.48 -9.02
C ALA A 80 -14.88 -39.80 -9.66
N VAL A 81 -16.12 -40.21 -9.37
CA VAL A 81 -16.74 -41.39 -9.99
C VAL A 81 -17.07 -41.12 -11.46
N GLU A 82 -17.53 -39.91 -11.80
CA GLU A 82 -17.82 -39.53 -13.19
C GLU A 82 -16.53 -39.39 -14.05
N GLN A 83 -15.41 -38.94 -13.47
CA GLN A 83 -14.12 -38.90 -14.16
C GLN A 83 -13.58 -40.31 -14.51
N GLU A 84 -13.83 -41.29 -13.65
CA GLU A 84 -13.51 -42.70 -13.92
C GLU A 84 -14.48 -43.32 -14.94
N LEU A 85 -15.75 -42.90 -14.94
CA LEU A 85 -16.80 -43.42 -15.82
C LEU A 85 -16.88 -42.75 -17.21
N LEU A 86 -16.20 -41.62 -17.44
CA LEU A 86 -16.14 -41.03 -18.78
C LEU A 86 -15.34 -41.96 -19.72
N ASP A 87 -16.04 -42.48 -20.73
CA ASP A 87 -15.45 -43.25 -21.82
C ASP A 87 -14.33 -42.46 -22.52
N ILE A 88 -13.33 -43.17 -23.04
CA ILE A 88 -12.18 -42.56 -23.72
C ILE A 88 -12.63 -41.72 -24.92
N THR A 89 -13.74 -42.13 -25.56
CA THR A 89 -14.36 -41.43 -26.68
C THR A 89 -14.91 -40.07 -26.26
N THR A 90 -15.58 -39.96 -25.10
CA THR A 90 -16.16 -38.70 -24.62
C THR A 90 -15.07 -37.76 -24.11
N LYS A 91 -14.00 -38.28 -23.48
CA LYS A 91 -12.80 -37.49 -23.14
C LYS A 91 -12.14 -36.90 -24.38
N LYS A 92 -12.06 -37.67 -25.47
CA LYS A 92 -11.50 -37.20 -26.75
C LYS A 92 -12.36 -36.10 -27.37
N GLU A 93 -13.67 -36.26 -27.39
CA GLU A 93 -14.59 -35.24 -27.89
C GLU A 93 -14.54 -33.96 -27.06
N LEU A 94 -14.47 -34.07 -25.73
CA LEU A 94 -14.30 -32.93 -24.84
C LEU A 94 -12.99 -32.18 -25.11
N VAL A 95 -11.87 -32.89 -25.27
CA VAL A 95 -10.56 -32.28 -25.57
C VAL A 95 -10.56 -31.62 -26.94
N LEU A 96 -11.24 -32.21 -27.94
CA LEU A 96 -11.37 -31.60 -29.27
C LEU A 96 -12.26 -30.35 -29.23
N ALA A 97 -13.36 -30.38 -28.48
CA ALA A 97 -14.24 -29.24 -28.28
C ALA A 97 -13.54 -28.09 -27.55
N ALA A 98 -12.74 -28.40 -26.52
CA ALA A 98 -11.94 -27.43 -25.78
C ALA A 98 -10.61 -27.08 -26.46
N GLY A 99 -10.29 -27.66 -27.63
CA GLY A 99 -8.98 -27.55 -28.26
C GLY A 99 -8.63 -26.12 -28.67
N GLU A 100 -9.59 -25.38 -29.22
CA GLU A 100 -9.40 -23.97 -29.61
C GLU A 100 -9.18 -23.08 -28.38
N GLU A 101 -9.93 -23.33 -27.30
CA GLU A 101 -9.78 -22.61 -26.03
C GLU A 101 -8.42 -22.90 -25.37
N LEU A 102 -7.97 -24.16 -25.38
CA LEU A 102 -6.65 -24.54 -24.87
C LEU A 102 -5.51 -23.91 -25.66
N VAL A 103 -5.64 -23.78 -26.98
CA VAL A 103 -4.66 -23.07 -27.82
C VAL A 103 -4.67 -21.57 -27.54
N ALA A 104 -5.85 -20.96 -27.37
CA ALA A 104 -5.97 -19.56 -26.98
C ALA A 104 -5.32 -19.32 -25.61
N PHE A 105 -5.58 -20.20 -24.64
CA PHE A 105 -4.99 -20.13 -23.30
C PHE A 105 -3.47 -20.34 -23.33
N ALA A 106 -2.97 -21.29 -24.12
CA ALA A 106 -1.53 -21.50 -24.29
C ALA A 106 -0.83 -20.27 -24.90
N ASN A 107 -1.48 -19.59 -25.86
CA ASN A 107 -0.98 -18.35 -26.42
C ASN A 107 -0.97 -17.20 -25.41
N GLN A 108 -2.02 -17.07 -24.60
CA GLN A 108 -2.06 -16.10 -23.51
C GLN A 108 -0.98 -16.38 -22.46
N LEU A 109 -0.78 -17.65 -22.10
CA LEU A 109 0.26 -18.05 -21.14
C LEU A 109 1.67 -17.79 -21.67
N LYS A 110 1.87 -17.96 -22.98
CA LYS A 110 3.11 -17.57 -23.67
C LYS A 110 3.32 -16.05 -23.68
N GLN A 111 2.26 -15.26 -23.84
CA GLN A 111 2.34 -13.80 -23.74
C GLN A 111 2.65 -13.34 -22.31
N ILE A 112 2.01 -13.95 -21.31
CA ILE A 112 2.30 -13.69 -19.89
C ILE A 112 3.78 -14.00 -19.58
N LYS A 113 4.28 -15.15 -20.05
CA LYS A 113 5.70 -15.51 -19.90
C LYS A 113 6.64 -14.55 -20.62
N ALA A 114 6.24 -14.00 -21.77
CA ALA A 114 7.03 -12.98 -22.46
C ALA A 114 7.05 -11.64 -21.71
N LEU A 115 6.01 -11.35 -20.92
CA LEU A 115 5.88 -10.14 -20.10
C LEU A 115 6.53 -10.27 -18.72
N GLU A 116 6.88 -11.47 -18.29
CA GLU A 116 7.60 -11.75 -17.03
C GLU A 116 8.92 -10.96 -16.94
N HIS A 117 9.67 -10.88 -18.04
CA HIS A 117 10.89 -10.07 -18.14
C HIS A 117 10.65 -8.56 -17.95
N VAL A 118 9.45 -8.06 -18.23
CA VAL A 118 9.12 -6.63 -18.02
C VAL A 118 8.87 -6.36 -16.54
N LEU A 119 8.29 -7.31 -15.81
CA LEU A 119 8.13 -7.25 -14.35
C LEU A 119 9.47 -7.37 -13.61
N GLU A 120 10.38 -8.18 -14.13
CA GLU A 120 11.75 -8.32 -13.62
C GLU A 120 12.71 -7.23 -14.12
N SER A 121 12.25 -6.33 -14.98
CA SER A 121 13.12 -5.28 -15.51
C SER A 121 13.65 -4.40 -14.37
N SER A 122 14.97 -4.18 -14.38
CA SER A 122 15.72 -3.44 -13.36
C SER A 122 15.15 -2.05 -13.08
N ASP A 123 14.38 -1.51 -14.02
CA ASP A 123 13.77 -0.19 -13.95
C ASP A 123 12.69 -0.12 -12.86
N ILE A 124 11.96 -1.21 -12.60
CA ILE A 124 10.95 -1.26 -11.53
C ILE A 124 11.62 -1.39 -10.16
N SER A 125 12.69 -2.18 -10.06
CA SER A 125 13.49 -2.25 -8.83
C SER A 125 14.23 -0.94 -8.54
N ALA A 126 14.60 -0.20 -9.59
CA ALA A 126 15.25 1.10 -9.45
C ALA A 126 14.30 2.21 -8.99
N VAL A 127 12.96 2.00 -9.05
CA VAL A 127 11.98 3.00 -8.60
C VAL A 127 12.16 3.33 -7.12
N ASP A 128 12.40 2.34 -6.26
CA ASP A 128 12.60 2.57 -4.83
C ASP A 128 13.90 3.33 -4.54
N GLU A 129 14.98 3.03 -5.27
CA GLU A 129 16.24 3.77 -5.18
C GLU A 129 16.10 5.22 -5.68
N LEU A 130 15.38 5.41 -6.79
CA LEU A 130 15.07 6.72 -7.36
C LEU A 130 14.16 7.52 -6.43
N ALA A 131 13.20 6.88 -5.77
CA ALA A 131 12.32 7.51 -4.79
C ALA A 131 13.09 8.03 -3.58
N ILE A 132 14.08 7.29 -3.08
CA ILE A 132 14.96 7.76 -1.99
C ILE A 132 15.76 8.99 -2.42
N LYS A 133 16.25 9.02 -3.66
CA LYS A 133 16.97 10.18 -4.23
C LYS A 133 16.06 11.37 -4.53
N LEU A 134 14.79 11.13 -4.83
CA LEU A 134 13.81 12.18 -5.18
C LEU A 134 13.30 12.94 -3.94
N ARG A 135 13.08 12.26 -2.80
CA ARG A 135 12.61 12.88 -1.55
C ARG A 135 13.43 14.12 -1.12
N PRO A 136 14.78 14.09 -1.04
CA PRO A 136 15.54 15.27 -0.66
C PRO A 136 15.48 16.38 -1.73
N LEU A 137 15.31 16.03 -3.01
CA LEU A 137 15.13 17.00 -4.08
C LEU A 137 13.77 17.69 -3.98
N GLU A 138 12.71 16.94 -3.69
CA GLU A 138 11.37 17.47 -3.48
C GLU A 138 11.33 18.43 -2.28
N ALA A 139 11.97 18.06 -1.17
CA ALA A 139 12.10 18.94 -0.01
C ALA A 139 12.82 20.25 -0.35
N LYS A 140 13.92 20.18 -1.10
CA LYS A 140 14.64 21.38 -1.57
C LYS A 140 13.79 22.23 -2.51
N HIS A 141 13.07 21.60 -3.44
CA HIS A 141 12.22 22.30 -4.39
C HIS A 141 11.07 23.04 -3.67
N LYS A 142 10.47 22.41 -2.65
CA LYS A 142 9.45 23.06 -1.81
C LYS A 142 9.98 24.31 -1.11
N LEU A 143 11.18 24.23 -0.52
CA LEU A 143 11.83 25.39 0.11
C LEU A 143 12.17 26.49 -0.90
N GLN A 144 12.68 26.13 -2.08
CA GLN A 144 12.96 27.09 -3.15
C GLN A 144 11.69 27.78 -3.65
N SER A 145 10.59 27.05 -3.83
CA SER A 145 9.31 27.59 -4.22
C SER A 145 8.77 28.59 -3.19
N GLN A 146 8.87 28.25 -1.90
CA GLN A 146 8.48 29.15 -0.82
C GLN A 146 9.35 30.41 -0.77
N ALA A 147 10.67 30.27 -0.88
CA ALA A 147 11.60 31.40 -0.91
C ALA A 147 11.33 32.32 -2.11
N LEU A 148 11.11 31.74 -3.30
CA LEU A 148 10.76 32.49 -4.51
C LEU A 148 9.45 33.25 -4.35
N SER A 149 8.42 32.61 -3.78
CA SER A 149 7.13 33.26 -3.52
C SER A 149 7.29 34.45 -2.57
N GLN A 150 8.08 34.29 -1.50
CA GLN A 150 8.32 35.37 -0.54
C GLN A 150 9.10 36.52 -1.17
N THR A 151 10.18 36.23 -1.90
CA THR A 151 10.97 37.25 -2.59
C THR A 151 10.13 37.98 -3.65
N SER A 152 9.29 37.26 -4.39
CA SER A 152 8.38 37.86 -5.35
C SER A 152 7.41 38.82 -4.68
N LYS A 153 6.81 38.44 -3.54
CA LYS A 153 5.91 39.33 -2.78
C LYS A 153 6.64 40.58 -2.28
N ASN A 154 7.85 40.41 -1.74
CA ASN A 154 8.66 41.53 -1.26
C ASN A 154 9.01 42.49 -2.42
N LEU A 155 9.36 41.95 -3.59
CA LEU A 155 9.66 42.74 -4.77
C LEU A 155 8.42 43.50 -5.27
N SER A 156 7.26 42.85 -5.33
CA SER A 156 6.00 43.51 -5.70
C SER A 156 5.64 44.63 -4.73
N GLN A 157 5.82 44.41 -3.41
CA GLN A 157 5.58 45.45 -2.42
C GLN A 157 6.57 46.62 -2.55
N LEU A 158 7.85 46.33 -2.84
CA LEU A 158 8.84 47.37 -3.08
C LEU A 158 8.50 48.19 -4.34
N MET A 159 8.05 47.52 -5.41
CA MET A 159 7.60 48.19 -6.63
C MET A 159 6.37 49.06 -6.38
N GLU A 160 5.41 48.60 -5.58
CA GLU A 160 4.24 49.38 -5.21
C GLU A 160 4.63 50.64 -4.42
N ASN A 161 5.50 50.48 -3.41
CA ASN A 161 6.01 51.60 -2.63
C ASN A 161 6.78 52.59 -3.52
N TYR A 162 7.61 52.09 -4.42
CA TYR A 162 8.35 52.93 -5.38
C TYR A 162 7.38 53.71 -6.26
N ASN A 163 6.38 53.05 -6.84
CA ASN A 163 5.36 53.71 -7.66
C ASN A 163 4.61 54.79 -6.86
N GLY A 164 4.24 54.51 -5.61
CA GLY A 164 3.65 55.50 -4.70
C GLY A 164 4.57 56.70 -4.45
N THR A 165 5.87 56.49 -4.23
CA THR A 165 6.83 57.59 -4.06
C THR A 165 7.01 58.41 -5.34
N VAL A 166 7.01 57.78 -6.51
CA VAL A 166 7.13 58.48 -7.79
C VAL A 166 5.86 59.29 -8.08
N ASN A 167 4.68 58.75 -7.78
CA ASN A 167 3.42 59.48 -7.96
C ASN A 167 3.35 60.72 -7.06
N THR A 168 3.65 60.57 -5.77
CA THR A 168 3.66 61.71 -4.82
C THR A 168 4.71 62.75 -5.20
N LEU A 169 5.90 62.33 -5.64
CA LEU A 169 6.92 63.24 -6.16
C LEU A 169 6.44 64.00 -7.40
N SER A 170 5.74 63.31 -8.31
CA SER A 170 5.16 63.93 -9.52
C SER A 170 4.09 64.96 -9.16
N GLU A 171 3.22 64.66 -8.19
CA GLU A 171 2.22 65.61 -7.68
C GLU A 171 2.86 66.86 -7.05
N ILE A 172 3.94 66.69 -6.28
CA ILE A 172 4.69 67.81 -5.69
C ILE A 172 5.28 68.69 -6.80
N PHE A 173 5.88 68.10 -7.83
CA PHE A 173 6.43 68.87 -8.96
C PHE A 173 5.36 69.66 -9.70
N ILE A 174 4.18 69.06 -9.94
CA ILE A 174 3.05 69.77 -10.58
C ILE A 174 2.59 70.95 -9.71
N ASN A 175 2.47 70.75 -8.39
CA ASN A 175 2.07 71.83 -7.48
C ASN A 175 3.12 72.96 -7.45
N TRP A 176 4.41 72.61 -7.42
CA TRP A 176 5.48 73.59 -7.49
C TRP A 176 5.46 74.38 -8.81
N ASP A 177 5.23 73.72 -9.94
CA ASP A 177 5.11 74.39 -11.23
C ASP A 177 3.93 75.37 -11.27
N GLN A 178 2.77 74.97 -10.71
CA GLN A 178 1.61 75.86 -10.56
C GLN A 178 1.93 77.07 -9.67
N MET A 179 2.57 76.86 -8.51
CA MET A 179 2.99 77.95 -7.63
C MET A 179 3.99 78.88 -8.33
N LEU A 180 4.97 78.35 -9.06
CA LEU A 180 5.93 79.15 -9.81
C LEU A 180 5.23 79.98 -10.88
N SER A 181 4.35 79.35 -11.68
CA SER A 181 3.60 80.01 -12.74
C SER A 181 2.70 81.13 -12.20
N THR A 182 2.04 80.91 -11.06
CA THR A 182 1.25 81.99 -10.42
C THR A 182 2.11 83.15 -9.95
N LEU A 183 3.30 82.88 -9.39
CA LEU A 183 4.24 83.94 -9.02
C LEU A 183 4.77 84.70 -10.23
N GLU A 184 5.14 84.01 -11.31
CA GLU A 184 5.58 84.61 -12.57
C GLU A 184 4.50 85.49 -13.20
N THR A 185 3.24 85.03 -13.20
CA THR A 185 2.12 85.85 -13.69
C THR A 185 1.89 87.08 -12.83
N HIS A 186 1.99 86.97 -11.50
CA HIS A 186 1.91 88.13 -10.61
C HIS A 186 3.06 89.13 -10.84
N VAL A 187 4.30 88.64 -11.02
CA VAL A 187 5.47 89.50 -11.29
C VAL A 187 5.33 90.20 -12.64
N THR A 188 4.96 89.48 -13.70
CA THR A 188 4.79 90.07 -15.03
C THR A 188 3.65 91.10 -15.07
N LEU A 189 2.57 90.91 -14.31
CA LEU A 189 1.52 91.92 -14.14
C LEU A 189 2.05 93.16 -13.39
N ALA A 190 2.82 92.97 -12.33
CA ALA A 190 3.43 94.08 -11.59
C ALA A 190 4.45 94.86 -12.44
N GLU A 191 5.20 94.19 -13.31
CA GLU A 191 6.13 94.82 -14.25
C GLU A 191 5.39 95.64 -15.32
N ARG A 192 4.29 95.10 -15.88
CA ARG A 192 3.44 95.81 -16.85
C ARG A 192 2.68 97.00 -16.26
N GLY A 193 2.37 96.98 -14.97
CA GLY A 193 1.76 98.13 -14.27
C GLY A 193 2.73 99.24 -13.91
N LYS A 194 4.05 99.02 -14.09
CA LYS A 194 5.11 99.98 -13.76
C LYS A 194 5.66 100.75 -14.97
N THR A 195 5.27 100.37 -16.18
CA THR A 195 5.53 101.08 -17.44
C THR A 195 4.36 101.98 -17.82
#